data_AF-A0A925I776-F1
#
_entry.id   AF-A0A925I776-F1
#
_cell.length_a   1.000
_cell.length_b   1.000
_cell.length_c   1.000
_cell.angle_alpha   90.00
_cell.angle_beta   90.00
_cell.angle_gamma   90.00
#
_symmetry.space_group_name_H-M   'P 1'
#
loop_
_entity.id
_entity.type
_entity.pdbx_description
1 polymer ?
#
loop_
_entity_poly.entity_id
_entity_poly.type
_entity_poly.pdbx_seq_one_letter_code
_entity_poly.pdbx_strand_id
1 'polypeptide(L)'
;GEVKITGGLGFINNVIIDTHFVQRGRIGRLLYACASNPVNLGIGLGEDTGLLITDGFKMEAIGSGLVILVDGTNMRDTSISDVEMGSPVSIENMIVHVMSFRDVFDIKTKKLTIHHPTAVAD
;
A
#
# COMPACT_ATOMS: atom_id res chain seq x y z
N GLY A 1 -7.87 16.13 0.67
CA GLY A 1 -6.75 16.54 1.54
C GLY A 1 -5.52 16.59 0.67
N GLU A 2 -4.81 17.72 0.69
CA GLU A 2 -3.60 17.91 -0.12
C GLU A 2 -2.58 16.80 0.16
N VAL A 3 -2.02 16.21 -0.90
CA VAL A 3 -1.05 15.11 -0.80
C VAL A 3 0.33 15.67 -1.10
N LYS A 4 1.15 15.83 -0.07
CA LYS A 4 2.55 16.23 -0.22
C LYS A 4 3.44 15.00 -0.15
N ILE A 5 4.17 14.74 -1.24
CA ILE A 5 5.13 13.63 -1.34
C ILE A 5 6.54 14.21 -1.24
N THR A 6 7.39 13.58 -0.45
CA THR A 6 8.80 13.95 -0.27
C THR A 6 9.67 12.71 -0.19
N GLY A 7 10.97 12.86 -0.47
CA GLY A 7 11.94 11.80 -0.24
C GLY A 7 12.03 11.41 1.25
N GLY A 8 12.15 10.11 1.50
CA GLY A 8 12.43 9.54 2.82
C GLY A 8 13.92 9.29 3.05
N LEU A 9 14.24 8.46 4.05
CA LEU A 9 15.61 8.13 4.45
C LEU A 9 16.31 7.10 3.56
N GLY A 10 15.61 6.50 2.58
CA GLY A 10 16.22 5.57 1.61
C GLY A 10 16.51 4.16 2.13
N PHE A 11 15.91 3.73 3.25
CA PHE A 11 16.09 2.35 3.77
C PHE A 11 15.41 1.29 2.91
N ILE A 12 14.37 1.68 2.17
CA ILE A 12 13.73 0.87 1.14
C ILE A 12 13.35 1.79 -0.02
N ASN A 13 13.63 1.34 -1.23
CA ASN A 13 13.34 2.09 -2.45
C ASN A 13 11.97 1.70 -3.02
N ASN A 14 11.43 2.58 -3.86
CA ASN A 14 10.21 2.34 -4.64
C ASN A 14 8.97 2.07 -3.77
N VAL A 15 8.85 2.72 -2.62
CA VAL A 15 7.69 2.63 -1.74
C VAL A 15 7.22 4.00 -1.26
N ILE A 16 5.93 4.13 -1.01
CA ILE A 16 5.32 5.26 -0.32
C ILE A 16 4.71 4.72 0.96
N ILE A 17 5.14 5.20 2.13
CA ILE A 17 4.65 4.71 3.42
C ILE A 17 3.68 5.71 4.03
N ASP A 18 2.54 5.20 4.48
CA ASP A 18 1.53 5.96 5.20
C ASP A 18 1.02 5.22 6.45
N THR A 19 0.75 5.96 7.53
CA THR A 19 0.30 5.41 8.83
C THR A 19 -1.05 5.98 9.28
N HIS A 20 -1.69 5.29 10.23
CA HIS A 20 -3.03 5.63 10.76
C HIS A 20 -4.08 5.79 9.67
N PHE A 21 -4.11 4.83 8.74
CA PHE A 21 -4.81 4.96 7.48
C PHE A 21 -6.33 4.68 7.57
N VAL A 22 -6.73 3.71 8.38
CA VAL A 22 -8.11 3.18 8.42
C VAL A 22 -9.08 4.14 9.11
N GLN A 23 -8.67 4.82 10.19
CA GLN A 23 -9.58 5.65 11.00
C GLN A 23 -9.91 7.04 10.42
N ARG A 24 -9.24 7.50 9.36
CA ARG A 24 -9.35 8.90 8.88
C ARG A 24 -9.67 9.07 7.40
N GLY A 25 -10.11 8.01 6.71
CA GLY A 25 -10.40 8.07 5.27
C GLY A 25 -9.15 8.37 4.42
N ARG A 26 -7.97 7.97 4.88
CA ARG A 26 -6.68 8.27 4.24
C ARG A 26 -6.36 7.35 3.05
N ILE A 27 -7.23 6.39 2.75
CA ILE A 27 -7.13 5.57 1.54
C ILE A 27 -7.08 6.40 0.26
N GLY A 28 -7.91 7.43 0.15
CA GLY A 28 -7.92 8.30 -1.03
C GLY A 28 -6.57 8.94 -1.31
N ARG A 29 -5.84 9.38 -0.28
CA ARG A 29 -4.51 10.00 -0.48
C ARG A 29 -3.42 9.00 -0.84
N LEU A 30 -3.47 7.77 -0.32
CA LEU A 30 -2.50 6.73 -0.69
C LEU A 30 -2.75 6.29 -2.14
N LEU A 31 -4.01 6.09 -2.52
CA LEU A 31 -4.41 5.81 -3.91
C LEU A 31 -3.95 6.94 -4.84
N TYR A 32 -4.21 8.20 -4.48
CA TYR A 32 -3.74 9.36 -5.25
C TYR A 32 -2.20 9.37 -5.38
N ALA A 33 -1.47 9.17 -4.27
CA ALA A 33 -0.01 9.18 -4.29
C ALA A 33 0.59 8.08 -5.18
N CYS A 34 -0.01 6.89 -5.19
CA CYS A 34 0.38 5.78 -6.04
C CYS A 34 0.03 6.05 -7.51
N ALA A 35 -1.15 6.62 -7.78
CA ALA A 35 -1.53 7.01 -9.14
C ALA A 35 -0.62 8.11 -9.71
N SER A 36 -0.15 9.05 -8.89
CA SER A 36 0.83 10.06 -9.30
C SER A 36 2.24 9.49 -9.50
N ASN A 37 2.56 8.36 -8.86
CA ASN A 37 3.88 7.72 -8.95
C ASN A 37 3.76 6.18 -9.04
N PRO A 38 3.28 5.64 -10.18
CA PRO A 38 2.85 4.23 -10.28
C PRO A 38 3.96 3.19 -10.06
N VAL A 39 5.23 3.59 -10.16
CA VAL A 39 6.39 2.72 -9.89
C VAL A 39 6.52 2.38 -8.41
N ASN A 40 6.00 3.24 -7.52
CA ASN A 40 6.09 3.05 -6.08
C ASN A 40 4.94 2.19 -5.56
N LEU A 41 5.24 1.22 -4.70
CA LEU A 41 4.23 0.50 -3.93
C LEU A 41 3.77 1.37 -2.75
N GLY A 42 2.49 1.69 -2.67
CA GLY A 42 1.90 2.31 -1.49
C GLY A 42 1.75 1.30 -0.36
N ILE A 43 2.16 1.66 0.85
CA ILE A 43 2.09 0.84 2.05
C ILE A 43 1.30 1.64 3.10
N GLY A 44 0.08 1.22 3.38
CA GLY A 44 -0.74 1.74 4.47
C GLY A 44 -0.64 0.84 5.70
N LEU A 45 -0.13 1.37 6.81
CA LEU A 45 -0.06 0.67 8.09
C LEU A 45 -1.25 1.05 8.98
N GLY A 46 -1.98 0.02 9.42
CA GLY A 46 -3.00 0.11 10.47
C GLY A 46 -2.40 0.38 11.85
N GLU A 47 -3.26 0.52 12.85
CA GLU A 47 -2.83 0.63 14.24
C GLU A 47 -2.25 -0.71 14.72
N ASP A 48 -1.27 -0.65 15.62
CA ASP A 48 -0.62 -1.84 16.20
C ASP A 48 -0.17 -2.87 15.14
N THR A 49 0.33 -2.38 14.00
CA THR A 49 0.72 -3.17 12.84
C THR A 49 2.05 -2.70 12.27
N GLY A 50 2.84 -3.62 11.73
CA GLY A 50 4.08 -3.33 11.02
C GLY A 50 4.30 -4.24 9.82
N LEU A 51 5.36 -3.93 9.07
CA LEU A 51 5.81 -4.74 7.94
C LEU A 51 7.29 -5.06 8.16
N LEU A 52 7.58 -6.34 8.45
CA LEU A 52 8.95 -6.83 8.56
C LEU A 52 9.50 -7.05 7.16
N ILE A 53 10.54 -6.29 6.80
CA ILE A 53 11.19 -6.40 5.51
C ILE A 53 12.50 -7.17 5.68
N THR A 54 12.62 -8.33 5.04
CA THR A 54 13.86 -9.10 4.98
C THR A 54 14.39 -9.19 3.56
N ASP A 55 15.71 -9.30 3.42
CA ASP A 55 16.43 -9.41 2.15
C ASP A 55 16.19 -8.25 1.17
N GLY A 56 15.54 -7.18 1.62
CA GLY A 56 15.18 -6.00 0.84
C GLY A 56 13.96 -6.17 -0.08
N PHE A 57 13.27 -7.32 -0.07
CA PHE A 57 12.13 -7.56 -0.97
C PHE A 57 10.97 -8.38 -0.37
N LYS A 58 11.22 -9.18 0.66
CA LYS A 58 10.19 -9.99 1.31
C LYS A 58 9.55 -9.16 2.42
N MET A 59 8.24 -9.02 2.38
CA MET A 59 7.47 -8.20 3.30
C MET A 59 6.48 -9.08 4.08
N GLU A 60 6.66 -9.21 5.39
CA GLU A 60 5.77 -9.99 6.26
C GLU A 60 4.97 -9.05 7.17
N ALA A 61 3.65 -9.21 7.17
CA ALA A 61 2.78 -8.43 8.04
C ALA A 61 2.88 -8.93 9.50
N ILE A 62 3.14 -8.01 10.41
CA ILE A 62 3.24 -8.27 11.86
C ILE A 62 2.30 -7.36 12.64
N GLY A 63 1.93 -7.76 13.85
CA GLY A 63 0.98 -7.03 14.69
C GLY A 63 -0.46 -7.49 14.51
N SER A 64 -1.40 -6.75 15.11
CA SER A 64 -2.80 -7.18 15.25
C SER A 64 -3.77 -6.57 14.22
N GLY A 65 -3.37 -5.49 13.53
CA GLY A 65 -4.18 -4.83 12.51
C GLY A 65 -3.84 -5.25 11.07
N LEU A 66 -4.14 -4.35 10.13
CA LEU A 66 -4.01 -4.60 8.69
C LEU A 66 -2.87 -3.80 8.06
N VAL A 67 -2.19 -4.41 7.09
CA VAL A 67 -1.35 -3.70 6.12
C VAL A 67 -2.08 -3.67 4.79
N ILE A 68 -2.16 -2.50 4.17
CA ILE A 68 -2.74 -2.33 2.84
C ILE A 68 -1.63 -1.98 1.87
N LEU A 69 -1.51 -2.75 0.80
CA LEU A 69 -0.59 -2.45 -0.29
C LEU A 69 -1.38 -1.96 -1.50
N VAL A 70 -0.94 -0.85 -2.08
CA VAL A 70 -1.55 -0.24 -3.26
C VAL A 70 -0.52 -0.26 -4.38
N ASP A 71 -0.82 -0.99 -5.45
CA ASP A 71 0.07 -1.18 -6.59
C ASP A 71 -0.50 -0.54 -7.86
N GLY A 72 0.14 0.54 -8.28
CA GLY A 72 -0.23 1.30 -9.48
C GLY A 72 0.42 0.78 -10.76
N THR A 73 1.34 -0.19 -10.71
CA THR A 73 2.13 -0.59 -11.88
C THR A 73 1.32 -1.16 -13.05
N ASN A 74 0.09 -1.62 -12.78
CA ASN A 74 -0.83 -2.16 -13.78
C ASN A 74 -2.03 -1.24 -14.08
N MET A 75 -2.00 0.03 -13.65
CA MET A 75 -3.06 0.99 -13.96
C MET A 75 -3.25 1.11 -15.48
N ARG A 76 -4.51 1.15 -15.91
CA ARG A 76 -4.88 1.24 -17.33
C ARG A 76 -5.09 2.67 -17.78
N ASP A 77 -5.77 3.46 -16.94
CA ASP A 77 -6.09 4.85 -17.23
C ASP A 77 -6.22 5.66 -15.93
N THR A 78 -5.97 6.96 -16.01
CA THR A 78 -6.16 7.88 -14.90
C THR A 78 -6.29 9.31 -15.39
N SER A 79 -7.21 10.08 -14.79
CA SER A 79 -7.39 11.50 -15.11
C SER A 79 -6.42 12.41 -14.32
N ILE A 80 -5.43 11.85 -13.61
CA ILE A 80 -4.63 12.58 -12.62
C ILE A 80 -3.75 13.68 -13.22
N SER A 81 -3.35 13.54 -14.49
CA SER A 81 -2.60 14.56 -15.25
C SER A 81 -3.50 15.67 -15.81
N ASP A 82 -4.81 15.43 -15.86
CA ASP A 82 -5.76 16.25 -16.61
C ASP A 82 -6.54 17.21 -15.71
N VAL A 83 -6.44 17.03 -14.39
CA VAL A 83 -7.19 17.79 -13.39
C VAL A 83 -6.26 18.57 -12.49
N GLU A 84 -6.76 19.70 -11.97
CA GLU A 84 -6.03 20.49 -10.98
C GLU A 84 -5.89 19.73 -9.65
N MET A 85 -4.81 20.01 -8.92
CA MET A 85 -4.58 19.44 -7.60
C MET A 85 -5.78 19.70 -6.68
N GLY A 86 -6.28 18.65 -6.02
CA GLY A 86 -7.45 18.72 -5.16
C GLY A 86 -8.79 18.43 -5.85
N SER A 87 -8.82 18.36 -7.19
CA SER A 87 -9.97 17.89 -7.95
C SER A 87 -10.17 16.37 -7.78
N PRO A 88 -11.40 15.86 -7.95
CA PRO A 88 -11.65 14.43 -8.07
C PRO A 88 -10.84 13.80 -9.21
N VAL A 89 -10.34 12.58 -9.00
CA VAL A 89 -9.53 11.83 -9.97
C VAL A 89 -10.17 10.47 -10.22
N SER A 90 -10.22 10.05 -11.49
CA SER A 90 -10.56 8.68 -11.88
C SER A 90 -9.28 7.86 -12.02
N ILE A 91 -9.29 6.62 -11.52
CA ILE A 91 -8.16 5.67 -11.64
C ILE A 91 -8.71 4.30 -12.00
N GLU A 92 -8.21 3.69 -13.08
CA GLU A 92 -8.62 2.36 -13.53
C GLU A 92 -7.53 1.31 -13.26
N ASN A 93 -7.96 0.14 -12.79
CA ASN A 93 -7.14 -1.08 -12.65
C ASN A 93 -5.96 -0.95 -11.68
N MET A 94 -6.18 -0.26 -10.56
CA MET A 94 -5.24 -0.28 -9.44
C MET A 94 -5.44 -1.55 -8.60
N ILE A 95 -4.33 -2.22 -8.27
CA ILE A 95 -4.37 -3.45 -7.48
C ILE A 95 -4.22 -3.09 -6.01
N VAL A 96 -5.11 -3.62 -5.17
CA VAL A 96 -5.02 -3.48 -3.72
C VAL A 96 -4.88 -4.85 -3.09
N HIS A 97 -3.85 -5.00 -2.28
CA HIS A 97 -3.68 -6.15 -1.40
C HIS A 97 -3.96 -5.73 0.03
N VAL A 98 -4.63 -6.59 0.79
CA VAL A 98 -4.84 -6.41 2.22
C VAL A 98 -4.21 -7.62 2.91
N MET A 99 -3.30 -7.34 3.83
CA MET A 99 -2.52 -8.33 4.55
C MET A 99 -2.90 -8.31 6.02
N SER A 100 -3.07 -9.49 6.60
CA SER A 100 -3.15 -9.67 8.06
C SER A 100 -1.92 -10.39 8.58
N PHE A 101 -1.87 -10.59 9.90
CA PHE A 101 -0.76 -11.23 10.59
C PHE A 101 -0.22 -12.47 9.85
N ARG A 102 1.09 -12.48 9.59
CA ARG A 102 1.88 -13.50 8.89
C ARG A 102 1.70 -13.57 7.39
N ASP A 103 0.79 -12.83 6.77
CA ASP A 103 0.76 -12.74 5.30
C ASP A 103 2.10 -12.23 4.77
N VAL A 104 2.51 -12.76 3.62
CA VAL A 104 3.79 -12.42 3.00
C VAL A 104 3.57 -11.89 1.59
N PHE A 105 4.17 -10.74 1.31
CA PHE A 105 4.22 -10.14 -0.01
C PHE A 105 5.66 -10.07 -0.54
N ASP A 106 5.86 -10.51 -1.77
CA ASP A 106 7.12 -10.32 -2.49
C ASP A 106 7.00 -9.11 -3.43
N ILE A 107 7.74 -8.03 -3.15
CA ILE A 107 7.66 -6.80 -3.95
C ILE A 107 8.23 -6.94 -5.36
N LYS A 108 9.13 -7.90 -5.60
CA LYS A 108 9.70 -8.14 -6.94
C LYS A 108 8.71 -8.87 -7.83
N THR A 109 8.02 -9.88 -7.30
CA THR A 109 7.04 -10.66 -8.06
C THR A 109 5.61 -10.15 -7.94
N LYS A 110 5.37 -9.15 -7.08
CA LYS A 110 4.04 -8.62 -6.73
C LYS A 110 3.06 -9.71 -6.29
N LYS A 111 3.56 -10.71 -5.57
CA LYS A 111 2.77 -11.88 -5.16
C LYS A 111 2.47 -11.82 -3.67
N LEU A 112 1.18 -11.80 -3.33
CA LEU A 112 0.70 -12.03 -1.98
C LEU A 112 0.52 -13.54 -1.73
N THR A 113 1.04 -14.01 -0.59
CA THR A 113 0.76 -15.34 -0.03
C THR A 113 -0.03 -15.16 1.25
N ILE A 114 -1.29 -15.62 1.24
CA ILE A 114 -2.19 -15.52 2.40
C ILE A 114 -1.94 -16.71 3.32
N HIS A 115 -1.66 -16.43 4.58
CA HIS A 115 -1.54 -17.43 5.62
C HIS A 115 -2.92 -17.66 6.24
N HIS A 116 -3.62 -18.68 5.75
CA HIS A 116 -4.90 -19.08 6.31
C HIS A 116 -4.73 -19.55 7.76
N PRO A 117 -5.44 -18.96 8.73
CA PRO A 117 -5.49 -19.52 10.08
C PRO A 117 -6.02 -20.95 9.98
N THR A 118 -5.33 -21.92 10.55
CA THR A 118 -5.94 -23.22 10.85
C THR A 118 -7.12 -22.91 11.76
N ALA A 119 -8.33 -23.31 11.34
CA ALA A 119 -9.53 -23.17 12.18
C ALA A 119 -9.18 -23.68 13.58
N VAL A 120 -9.37 -22.84 14.59
CA VAL A 120 -9.33 -23.29 15.98
C VAL A 120 -10.46 -24.30 16.07
N ALA A 121 -10.13 -25.58 16.29
CA ALA A 121 -11.14 -26.55 16.64
C ALA A 121 -11.76 -26.08 17.95
N ASP A 122 -13.07 -25.78 17.92
CA ASP A 122 -13.87 -25.49 19.12
C ASP A 122 -13.79 -26.63 20.15
#